data_AF-A0A954CSL5-F1
#
_entry.id   AF-A0A954CSL5-F1
#
_cell.length_a   1.000
_cell.length_b   1.000
_cell.length_c   1.000
_cell.angle_alpha   90.00
_cell.angle_beta   90.00
_cell.angle_gamma   90.00
#
_symmetry.space_group_name_H-M   'P 1'
#
loop_
_entity.id
_entity.type
_entity.pdbx_description
1 polymer ?
#
loop_
_entity_poly.entity_id
_entity_poly.type
_entity_poly.pdbx_seq_one_letter_code
_entity_poly.pdbx_strand_id
1 'polypeptide(L)'
;MNIEGEWEFYNCTMDDARTMVFVRTDLHEDAPDASRPWMLLVVLNVKSLRPDGLTDEPETTFLQEVEEKLDNEFSQAWDSVYVGRYTKQGQRTMAYHFKSEPDKDMLSPIIERCAPEYSFSVDAFLDEPWEN
;
A
#
# COMPACT_ATOMS: atom_id res chain seq x y z
N MET A 1 -13.46 4.73 5.31
CA MET A 1 -12.27 4.87 6.18
C MET A 1 -12.26 6.19 6.97
N ASN A 2 -12.23 6.12 8.29
CA ASN A 2 -11.83 7.24 9.15
C ASN A 2 -10.43 6.86 9.67
N ILE A 3 -9.39 7.19 8.91
CA ILE A 3 -8.01 6.79 9.23
C ILE A 3 -7.41 7.90 10.08
N GLU A 4 -6.98 7.57 11.30
CA GLU A 4 -6.25 8.53 12.14
C GLU A 4 -4.89 8.87 11.49
N GLY A 5 -4.44 10.11 11.67
CA GLY A 5 -3.19 10.63 11.10
C GLY A 5 -3.38 11.78 10.12
N GLU A 6 -2.27 12.38 9.67
CA GLU A 6 -2.26 13.40 8.63
C GLU A 6 -2.00 12.75 7.27
N TRP A 7 -2.93 12.96 6.33
CA TRP A 7 -2.92 12.31 5.04
C TRP A 7 -2.89 13.33 3.91
N GLU A 8 -2.00 13.11 2.95
CA GLU A 8 -2.00 13.87 1.70
C GLU A 8 -2.38 13.00 0.51
N PHE A 9 -3.12 13.62 -0.40
CA PHE A 9 -3.46 13.07 -1.69
C PHE A 9 -2.96 14.00 -2.79
N TYR A 10 -2.10 13.49 -3.67
CA TYR A 10 -1.57 14.28 -4.77
C TYR A 10 -1.30 13.43 -6.01
N ASN A 11 -1.21 14.11 -7.15
CA ASN A 11 -0.78 13.52 -8.40
C ASN A 11 0.65 13.97 -8.70
N CYS A 12 1.48 13.05 -9.18
CA CYS A 12 2.83 13.34 -9.63
C CYS A 12 3.18 12.49 -10.86
N THR A 13 4.41 12.61 -11.31
CA THR A 13 4.99 11.77 -12.36
C THR A 13 6.12 10.96 -11.75
N MET A 14 6.06 9.63 -11.89
CA MET A 14 7.13 8.71 -11.49
C MET A 14 7.48 7.88 -12.73
N ASP A 15 8.75 7.82 -13.13
CA ASP A 15 9.23 7.16 -14.35
C ASP A 15 8.36 7.46 -15.58
N ASP A 16 8.16 8.75 -15.87
CA ASP A 16 7.35 9.25 -16.99
C ASP A 16 5.87 8.83 -16.99
N ALA A 17 5.36 8.25 -15.91
CA ALA A 17 3.98 7.83 -15.78
C ALA A 17 3.20 8.66 -14.75
N ARG A 18 1.95 9.00 -15.09
CA ARG A 18 1.03 9.63 -14.14
C ARG A 18 0.82 8.70 -12.95
N THR A 19 1.03 9.26 -11.76
CA THR A 19 0.93 8.53 -10.50
C THR A 19 0.03 9.28 -9.54
N MET A 20 -0.85 8.55 -8.88
CA MET A 20 -1.75 9.06 -7.85
C MET A 20 -1.29 8.52 -6.50
N VAL A 21 -0.93 9.39 -5.57
CA VAL A 21 -0.35 9.03 -4.28
C VAL A 21 -1.33 9.41 -3.17
N PHE A 22 -1.45 8.52 -2.17
CA PHE A 22 -2.16 8.77 -0.92
C PHE A 22 -1.28 8.29 0.22
N VAL A 23 -0.75 9.20 1.03
CA VAL A 23 0.33 8.89 1.99
C VAL A 23 0.12 9.58 3.32
N ARG A 24 0.56 8.93 4.39
CA ARG A 24 0.67 9.52 5.72
C ARG A 24 1.86 10.47 5.81
N THR A 25 1.59 11.73 6.07
CA THR A 25 2.63 12.75 6.26
C THR A 25 3.04 12.88 7.72
N ASP A 26 2.19 12.49 8.66
CA ASP A 26 2.51 12.49 10.09
C ASP A 26 3.63 11.50 10.45
N LEU A 27 3.85 10.48 9.63
CA LEU A 27 4.94 9.52 9.81
C LEU A 27 6.31 10.06 9.40
N HIS A 28 6.39 11.23 8.73
CA HIS A 28 7.65 11.75 8.21
C HIS A 28 8.66 12.06 9.32
N GLU A 29 8.20 12.57 10.47
CA GLU A 29 9.12 12.92 11.58
C GLU A 29 9.85 11.72 12.16
N ASP A 30 9.24 10.54 12.09
CA ASP A 30 9.76 9.28 12.62
C ASP A 30 10.27 8.34 11.52
N ALA A 31 10.33 8.80 10.26
CA ALA A 31 10.74 7.97 9.13
C ALA A 31 12.27 7.91 8.97
N PRO A 32 12.84 6.71 8.72
CA PRO A 32 12.18 5.41 8.77
C PRO A 32 11.91 4.93 10.20
N ASP A 33 10.79 4.22 10.38
CA ASP A 33 10.31 3.80 11.69
C ASP A 33 11.21 2.72 12.29
N ALA A 34 12.08 3.13 13.23
CA ALA A 34 13.03 2.23 13.89
C ALA A 34 12.35 1.10 14.69
N SER A 35 11.08 1.25 15.08
CA SER A 35 10.31 0.21 15.76
C SER A 35 9.70 -0.81 14.79
N ARG A 36 9.55 -0.44 13.51
CA ARG A 36 9.01 -1.24 12.43
C ARG A 36 9.87 -1.13 11.17
N PRO A 37 11.10 -1.66 11.20
CA PRO A 37 12.12 -1.39 10.18
C PRO A 37 11.89 -2.14 8.86
N TRP A 38 10.84 -2.95 8.75
CA TRP A 38 10.53 -3.68 7.51
C TRP A 38 9.41 -2.98 6.74
N MET A 39 9.64 -2.72 5.46
CA MET A 39 8.62 -2.29 4.53
C MET A 39 8.04 -3.50 3.80
N LEU A 40 6.71 -3.57 3.74
CA LEU A 40 5.96 -4.49 2.89
C LEU A 40 5.26 -3.69 1.79
N LEU A 41 5.45 -4.11 0.56
CA LEU A 41 4.71 -3.62 -0.61
C LEU A 41 3.79 -4.71 -1.13
N VAL A 42 2.48 -4.46 -1.06
CA VAL A 42 1.47 -5.30 -1.72
C VAL A 42 1.03 -4.61 -3.00
N VAL A 43 1.29 -5.25 -4.14
CA VAL A 43 0.97 -4.71 -5.46
C VAL A 43 -0.18 -5.50 -6.07
N LEU A 44 -1.29 -4.83 -6.37
CA LEU A 44 -2.43 -5.39 -7.09
C LEU A 44 -2.45 -4.91 -8.54
N ASN A 45 -2.66 -5.82 -9.48
CA ASN A 45 -2.92 -5.45 -10.87
C ASN A 45 -4.38 -5.06 -11.03
N VAL A 46 -4.60 -3.77 -11.32
CA VAL A 46 -5.91 -3.14 -11.48
C VAL A 46 -6.59 -3.69 -12.75
N LYS A 47 -7.89 -3.95 -12.68
CA LYS A 47 -8.68 -4.54 -13.77
C LYS A 47 -9.24 -3.51 -14.73
N SER A 48 -9.70 -2.37 -14.21
CA SER A 48 -10.32 -1.30 -15.00
C SER A 48 -9.53 -0.01 -14.91
N LEU A 49 -9.11 0.48 -16.08
CA LEU A 49 -8.31 1.69 -16.20
C LEU A 49 -9.00 2.70 -17.10
N ARG A 50 -8.93 3.95 -16.69
CA ARG A 50 -9.18 5.10 -17.55
C ARG A 50 -8.06 5.22 -18.60
N PRO A 51 -8.27 5.98 -19.68
CA PRO A 51 -7.24 6.20 -20.70
C PRO A 51 -5.92 6.79 -20.19
N ASP A 52 -5.92 7.43 -19.02
CA ASP A 52 -4.72 8.02 -18.40
C ASP A 52 -3.96 7.06 -17.47
N GLY A 53 -4.36 5.78 -17.42
CA GLY A 53 -3.68 4.72 -16.66
C GLY A 53 -4.03 4.66 -15.17
N LEU A 54 -4.99 5.47 -14.72
CA LEU A 54 -5.55 5.47 -13.36
C LEU A 54 -6.88 4.72 -13.30
N THR A 55 -7.33 4.40 -12.09
CA THR A 55 -8.61 3.71 -11.83
C THR A 55 -9.82 4.57 -12.18
N ASP A 56 -10.91 3.93 -12.61
CA ASP A 56 -12.24 4.55 -12.64
C ASP A 56 -12.88 4.55 -11.24
N GLU A 57 -14.06 5.16 -11.10
CA GLU A 57 -14.73 5.29 -9.80
C GLU A 57 -15.20 3.95 -9.21
N PRO A 58 -15.83 3.03 -9.98
CA PRO A 58 -16.14 1.69 -9.49
C PRO A 58 -14.90 0.92 -9.00
N GLU A 59 -13.84 0.88 -9.80
CA GLU A 59 -12.59 0.20 -9.45
C GLU A 59 -11.94 0.82 -8.20
N THR A 60 -11.97 2.15 -8.10
CA THR A 60 -11.46 2.86 -6.93
C THR A 60 -12.20 2.47 -5.65
N THR A 61 -13.52 2.33 -5.72
CA THR A 61 -14.35 1.90 -4.58
C THR A 61 -14.00 0.48 -4.16
N PHE A 62 -13.90 -0.46 -5.10
CA PHE A 62 -13.51 -1.84 -4.78
C PHE A 62 -12.11 -1.94 -4.17
N LEU A 63 -11.14 -1.22 -4.72
CA LEU A 63 -9.78 -1.21 -4.17
C LEU A 63 -9.73 -0.61 -2.76
N GLN A 64 -10.55 0.40 -2.44
CA GLN A 64 -10.66 0.93 -1.08
C GLN A 64 -11.19 -0.13 -0.10
N GLU A 65 -12.18 -0.94 -0.49
CA GLU A 65 -12.66 -2.04 0.35
C GLU A 65 -11.60 -3.12 0.57
N VAL A 66 -10.80 -3.42 -0.46
CA VAL A 66 -9.67 -4.36 -0.36
C VAL A 66 -8.62 -3.82 0.61
N GLU A 67 -8.26 -2.55 0.47
CA GLU A 67 -7.32 -1.87 1.37
C GLU A 67 -7.79 -1.89 2.83
N GLU A 68 -9.07 -1.57 3.08
CA GLU A 68 -9.67 -1.64 4.42
C GLU A 68 -9.58 -3.05 5.01
N LYS A 69 -9.81 -4.10 4.22
CA LYS A 69 -9.69 -5.48 4.70
C LYS A 69 -8.25 -5.87 5.00
N LEU A 70 -7.32 -5.52 4.11
CA LEU A 70 -5.88 -5.82 4.29
C LEU A 70 -5.32 -5.11 5.51
N ASP A 71 -5.61 -3.82 5.68
CA ASP A 71 -5.15 -3.04 6.84
C ASP A 71 -5.66 -3.63 8.15
N ASN A 72 -6.94 -4.02 8.21
CA ASN A 72 -7.50 -4.67 9.39
C ASN A 72 -6.83 -6.02 9.71
N GLU A 73 -6.59 -6.86 8.70
CA GLU A 73 -5.95 -8.17 8.90
C GLU A 73 -4.48 -8.00 9.32
N PHE A 74 -3.75 -7.10 8.66
CA PHE A 74 -2.32 -6.92 8.91
C PHE A 74 -2.05 -6.26 10.26
N SER A 75 -2.82 -5.22 10.61
CA SER A 75 -2.69 -4.55 11.91
C SER A 75 -3.00 -5.49 13.08
N GLN A 76 -4.02 -6.35 12.95
CA GLN A 76 -4.39 -7.29 14.01
C GLN A 76 -3.37 -8.42 14.19
N ALA A 77 -2.80 -8.94 13.10
CA ALA A 77 -1.88 -10.08 13.17
C ALA A 77 -0.42 -9.68 13.46
N TRP A 78 0.02 -8.51 12.99
CA TRP A 78 1.44 -8.09 13.05
C TRP A 78 1.70 -6.71 13.65
N ASP A 79 0.66 -6.00 14.11
CA ASP A 79 0.80 -4.61 14.58
C ASP A 79 1.47 -3.72 13.50
N SER A 80 1.13 -4.00 12.24
CA SER A 80 1.64 -3.26 11.08
C SER A 80 1.04 -1.87 11.01
N VAL A 81 1.79 -0.92 10.45
CA VAL A 81 1.29 0.44 10.19
C VAL A 81 1.13 0.64 8.69
N TYR A 82 -0.09 0.98 8.26
CA TYR A 82 -0.34 1.40 6.88
C TYR A 82 0.23 2.79 6.64
N VAL A 83 1.16 2.90 5.69
CA VAL A 83 1.88 4.13 5.34
C VAL A 83 1.15 4.87 4.22
N GLY A 84 0.54 4.13 3.31
CA GLY A 84 -0.19 4.68 2.19
C GLY A 84 -0.12 3.81 0.96
N ARG A 85 -0.43 4.42 -0.17
CA ARG A 85 -0.54 3.76 -1.46
C ARG A 85 -0.20 4.69 -2.60
N TYR A 86 0.08 4.08 -3.75
CA TYR A 86 0.05 4.79 -5.01
C TYR A 86 -0.55 3.92 -6.13
N THR A 87 -1.12 4.59 -7.13
CA THR A 87 -1.56 3.96 -8.38
C THR A 87 -0.72 4.49 -9.53
N LYS A 88 -0.08 3.58 -10.26
CA LYS A 88 0.74 3.89 -11.44
C LYS A 88 0.61 2.76 -12.45
N GLN A 89 0.35 3.10 -13.73
CA GLN A 89 0.32 2.14 -14.84
C GLN A 89 -0.49 0.87 -14.58
N GLY A 90 -1.69 1.01 -14.01
CA GLY A 90 -2.54 -0.14 -13.72
C GLY A 90 -2.09 -1.02 -12.55
N GLN A 91 -1.19 -0.51 -11.72
CA GLN A 91 -0.79 -1.17 -10.48
C GLN A 91 -1.16 -0.29 -9.30
N ARG A 92 -1.82 -0.89 -8.29
CA ARG A 92 -2.06 -0.29 -6.99
C ARG A 92 -1.06 -0.90 -6.01
N THR A 93 -0.16 -0.09 -5.49
CA THR A 93 0.80 -0.50 -4.47
C THR A 93 0.38 0.06 -3.13
N MET A 94 0.27 -0.80 -2.12
CA MET A 94 0.00 -0.47 -0.73
C MET A 94 1.25 -0.75 0.09
N ALA A 95 1.65 0.21 0.92
CA ALA A 95 2.88 0.18 1.72
C ALA A 95 2.56 0.07 3.21
N TYR A 96 3.24 -0.83 3.90
CA TYR A 96 3.06 -1.09 5.33
C TYR A 96 4.42 -1.26 6.03
N HIS A 97 4.55 -0.71 7.23
CA HIS A 97 5.69 -0.96 8.12
C HIS A 97 5.42 -2.14 9.06
N PHE A 98 6.41 -3.01 9.25
CA PHE A 98 6.38 -4.24 10.05
C PHE A 98 7.57 -4.31 11.03
N LYS A 99 7.36 -4.93 12.19
CA LYS A 99 8.39 -5.11 13.23
C LYS A 99 9.48 -6.13 12.85
N SER A 100 9.10 -7.14 12.07
CA SER A 100 9.97 -8.23 11.62
C SER A 100 9.73 -8.49 10.14
N GLU A 101 10.65 -9.19 9.49
CA GLU A 101 10.51 -9.60 8.09
C GLU A 101 9.14 -10.27 7.87
N PRO A 102 8.29 -9.73 6.98
CA PRO A 102 7.00 -10.31 6.70
C PRO A 102 7.14 -11.64 5.96
N ASP A 103 6.54 -12.70 6.50
CA ASP A 103 6.50 -14.01 5.85
C ASP A 103 5.50 -14.01 4.68
N LYS A 104 6.01 -14.04 3.46
CA LYS A 104 5.21 -13.99 2.22
C LYS A 104 4.26 -15.19 2.08
N ASP A 105 4.62 -16.37 2.60
CA ASP A 105 3.76 -17.55 2.54
C ASP A 105 2.56 -17.42 3.49
N MET A 106 2.75 -16.72 4.61
CA MET A 106 1.67 -16.39 5.54
C MET A 106 0.76 -15.26 5.05
N LEU A 107 1.31 -14.29 4.32
CA LEU A 107 0.56 -13.14 3.79
C LEU A 107 -0.31 -13.51 2.59
N SER A 108 0.21 -14.36 1.69
CA SER A 108 -0.47 -14.73 0.43
C SER A 108 -1.93 -15.17 0.61
N PRO A 109 -2.29 -16.13 1.50
CA PRO A 109 -3.68 -16.55 1.67
C PRO A 109 -4.60 -15.46 2.26
N ILE A 110 -4.04 -14.47 2.95
CA ILE A 110 -4.80 -13.31 3.43
C ILE A 110 -5.08 -12.37 2.27
N ILE A 111 -4.07 -12.07 1.45
CA ILE A 111 -4.23 -11.22 0.26
C ILE A 111 -5.22 -11.85 -0.71
N GLU A 112 -5.13 -13.16 -0.96
CA GLU A 112 -6.09 -13.90 -1.79
C GLU A 112 -7.51 -13.82 -1.24
N ARG A 113 -7.70 -13.86 0.08
CA ARG A 113 -9.03 -13.75 0.69
C ARG A 113 -9.59 -12.33 0.63
N CYS A 114 -8.75 -11.32 0.81
CA CYS A 114 -9.14 -9.92 0.79
C CYS A 114 -9.38 -9.39 -0.63
N ALA A 115 -8.61 -9.91 -1.61
CA ALA A 115 -8.61 -9.51 -3.00
C ALA A 115 -8.73 -10.73 -3.95
N PRO A 116 -9.74 -11.59 -3.82
CA PRO A 116 -9.83 -12.90 -4.51
C PRO A 116 -9.87 -12.79 -6.03
N GLU A 117 -10.21 -11.60 -6.51
CA GLU A 117 -10.40 -11.27 -7.89
C GLU A 117 -9.15 -10.69 -8.54
N TYR A 118 -8.13 -10.31 -7.78
CA TYR A 118 -6.95 -9.60 -8.25
C TYR A 118 -5.73 -10.51 -8.28
N SER A 119 -4.90 -10.36 -9.31
CA SER A 119 -3.54 -10.87 -9.25
C SER A 119 -2.67 -9.90 -8.47
N PHE A 120 -1.74 -10.44 -7.69
CA PHE A 120 -0.90 -9.64 -6.81
C PHE A 120 0.54 -10.12 -6.81
N SER A 121 1.43 -9.24 -6.36
CA SER A 121 2.79 -9.56 -5.96
C SER A 121 3.11 -8.90 -4.63
N VAL A 122 4.03 -9.49 -3.89
CA VAL A 122 4.46 -8.99 -2.59
C VAL A 122 5.97 -8.81 -2.60
N ASP A 123 6.41 -7.63 -2.21
CA ASP A 123 7.81 -7.38 -1.91
C ASP A 123 8.00 -6.92 -0.47
N ALA A 124 9.13 -7.29 0.12
CA ALA A 124 9.46 -6.93 1.48
C ALA A 124 10.97 -6.70 1.62
N PHE A 125 11.34 -5.61 2.29
CA PHE A 125 12.72 -5.20 2.46
C PHE A 125 12.88 -4.38 3.73
N LEU A 126 14.13 -4.25 4.21
CA LEU A 126 14.46 -3.32 5.28
C LEU A 126 14.33 -1.88 4.77
N ASP A 127 13.56 -1.05 5.45
CA ASP A 127 13.46 0.38 5.19
C ASP A 127 14.69 1.07 5.80
N GLU A 128 15.78 1.08 5.04
CA GLU A 128 17.04 1.67 5.47
C GLU A 128 16.88 3.19 5.72
N PRO A 129 17.69 3.79 6.62
CA PRO A 129 17.75 5.24 6.82
C PRO A 129 17.79 5.98 5.49
N TRP A 130 16.87 6.92 5.31
CA TRP A 130 16.81 7.72 4.10
C TRP A 130 18.06 8.60 4.08
N GLU A 131 18.98 8.35 3.14
CA GLU A 131 20.16 9.20 2.99
C GLU A 131 19.71 10.58 2.52
N ASN A 132 20.03 11.61 3.31
CA ASN A 132 19.80 13.02 2.98
C ASN A 132 20.72 13.52 1.86
#